data_AF-K4IIL9-F1
#
_entry.id   AF-K4IIL9-F1
#
_cell.length_a   1.000
_cell.length_b   1.000
_cell.length_c   1.000
_cell.angle_alpha   90.00
_cell.angle_beta   90.00
_cell.angle_gamma   90.00
#
_symmetry.space_group_name_H-M   'P 1'
#
loop_
_entity.id
_entity.type
_entity.pdbx_description
1 polymer ?
#
loop_
_entity_poly.entity_id
_entity_poly.type
_entity_poly.pdbx_seq_one_letter_code
_entity_poly.pdbx_strand_id
1 'polypeptide(L)'
;MAKKQKIKLMVASTVYQNRDLLLQICGILNTYGYHVINSEFGTLHPPLGMNNTDACLAAVEECDVFFGIINPMYSTGITHQEFLRAIAINKPRRYIAHSFVTFSRKLLAQYMYADAANTQRNDFEIQTTSVMDSVRVIDMYNDAVQIDLPYEERKHHWVQEFFRPDEAMRHIETLFRDIKRVERELANLNNLDQ
;
A
#
# COMPACT_ATOMS: atom_id res chain seq x y z
N MET A 1 34.99 -7.86 0.00
CA MET A 1 34.09 -6.72 -0.29
C MET A 1 32.76 -7.00 0.39
N ALA A 2 32.27 -6.12 1.27
CA ALA A 2 30.97 -6.32 1.91
C ALA A 2 29.87 -6.34 0.85
N LYS A 3 29.01 -7.37 0.86
CA LYS A 3 27.88 -7.48 -0.08
C LYS A 3 26.91 -6.34 0.23
N LYS A 4 26.67 -5.44 -0.73
CA LYS A 4 25.70 -4.36 -0.57
C LYS A 4 24.34 -4.97 -0.23
N GLN A 5 23.76 -4.56 0.89
CA GLN A 5 22.48 -5.08 1.34
C GLN A 5 21.37 -4.63 0.38
N LYS A 6 20.50 -5.56 -0.03
CA LYS A 6 19.36 -5.25 -0.90
C LYS A 6 18.36 -4.40 -0.13
N ILE A 7 17.73 -3.43 -0.82
CA ILE A 7 16.59 -2.68 -0.28
C ILE A 7 15.46 -3.67 0.05
N LYS A 8 15.02 -3.68 1.31
CA LYS A 8 13.85 -4.40 1.79
C LYS A 8 12.59 -3.67 1.36
N LEU A 9 11.85 -4.24 0.42
CA LEU A 9 10.62 -3.66 -0.12
C LEU A 9 9.43 -4.50 0.35
N MET A 10 8.64 -3.95 1.27
CA MET A 10 7.39 -4.61 1.67
C MET A 10 6.30 -4.30 0.64
N VAL A 11 5.65 -5.34 0.12
CA VAL A 11 4.51 -5.21 -0.79
C VAL A 11 3.26 -5.62 -0.03
N ALA A 12 2.36 -4.66 0.21
CA ALA A 12 1.13 -4.85 0.95
C ALA A 12 -0.07 -4.79 -0.01
N SER A 13 -0.87 -5.84 -0.04
CA SER A 13 -2.08 -5.91 -0.86
C SER A 13 -3.03 -6.96 -0.33
N THR A 14 -4.32 -6.80 -0.62
CA THR A 14 -5.27 -7.89 -0.45
C THR A 14 -5.06 -8.97 -1.51
N VAL A 15 -5.20 -10.23 -1.09
CA VAL A 15 -4.91 -11.41 -1.95
C VAL A 15 -6.12 -11.79 -2.80
N TYR A 16 -7.32 -11.69 -2.24
CA TYR A 16 -8.53 -12.16 -2.89
C TYR A 16 -8.77 -11.42 -4.21
N GLN A 17 -9.02 -12.17 -5.29
CA GLN A 17 -9.15 -11.69 -6.68
C GLN A 17 -7.94 -10.98 -7.31
N ASN A 18 -6.86 -10.72 -6.57
CA ASN A 18 -5.67 -10.03 -7.08
C ASN A 18 -4.37 -10.87 -6.98
N ARG A 19 -4.47 -12.12 -6.53
CA ARG A 19 -3.32 -13.00 -6.24
C ARG A 19 -2.31 -13.09 -7.37
N ASP A 20 -2.77 -13.36 -8.60
CA ASP A 20 -1.85 -13.56 -9.72
C ASP A 20 -1.08 -12.28 -10.08
N LEU A 21 -1.76 -11.13 -10.06
CA LEU A 21 -1.12 -9.83 -10.28
C LEU A 21 -0.13 -9.53 -9.14
N LEU A 22 -0.51 -9.77 -7.88
CA LEU A 22 0.36 -9.58 -6.72
C LEU A 22 1.65 -10.42 -6.81
N LEU A 23 1.53 -11.71 -7.15
CA LEU A 23 2.67 -12.61 -7.28
C LEU A 23 3.58 -12.19 -8.45
N GLN A 24 3.01 -11.75 -9.58
CA GLN A 24 3.78 -11.21 -10.70
C GLN A 24 4.55 -9.94 -10.31
N ILE A 25 3.90 -9.02 -9.60
CA ILE A 25 4.54 -7.79 -9.10
C ILE A 25 5.71 -8.16 -8.18
N CYS A 26 5.51 -9.07 -7.24
CA CYS A 26 6.58 -9.53 -6.33
C CYS A 26 7.75 -10.16 -7.10
N GLY A 27 7.48 -11.00 -8.09
CA GLY A 27 8.51 -11.62 -8.92
C GLY A 27 9.33 -10.61 -9.74
N ILE A 28 8.67 -9.62 -10.33
CA ILE A 28 9.31 -8.54 -11.10
C ILE A 28 10.21 -7.69 -10.19
N LEU A 29 9.70 -7.27 -9.03
CA LEU A 29 10.47 -6.51 -8.04
C LEU A 29 11.70 -7.29 -7.56
N ASN A 30 11.56 -8.59 -7.31
CA ASN A 30 12.70 -9.43 -6.95
C ASN A 30 13.74 -9.50 -8.08
N THR A 31 13.29 -9.54 -9.34
CA THR A 31 14.15 -9.51 -10.54
C THR A 31 14.89 -8.18 -10.69
N TYR A 32 14.27 -7.05 -10.34
CA TYR A 32 14.96 -5.76 -10.31
C TYR A 32 16.12 -5.74 -9.32
N GLY A 33 16.03 -6.51 -8.23
CA GLY A 33 17.11 -6.67 -7.25
C GLY A 33 16.71 -6.36 -5.81
N TYR A 34 15.43 -6.07 -5.54
CA TYR A 34 14.92 -5.86 -4.19
C TYR A 34 14.93 -7.14 -3.36
N HIS A 35 14.93 -6.99 -2.04
CA HIS A 35 14.49 -8.03 -1.12
C HIS A 35 12.99 -7.81 -0.86
N VAL A 36 12.15 -8.49 -1.64
CA VAL A 36 10.69 -8.35 -1.55
C VAL A 36 10.18 -9.08 -0.32
N ILE A 37 9.41 -8.38 0.52
CA ILE A 37 8.73 -8.93 1.69
C ILE A 37 7.23 -8.92 1.41
N ASN A 38 6.60 -10.10 1.36
CA ASN A 38 5.17 -10.24 1.18
C ASN A 38 4.70 -11.59 1.77
N SER A 39 3.53 -11.59 2.42
CA SER A 39 2.97 -12.77 3.08
C SER A 39 2.53 -13.85 2.09
N GLU A 40 1.82 -13.49 1.03
CA GLU A 40 1.34 -14.42 -0.01
C GLU A 40 2.47 -14.96 -0.90
N PHE A 41 3.50 -14.14 -1.15
CA PHE A 41 4.71 -14.54 -1.89
C PHE A 41 5.63 -15.44 -1.05
N GLY A 42 5.36 -15.60 0.25
CA GLY A 42 6.11 -16.49 1.14
C GLY A 42 7.49 -15.96 1.54
N THR A 43 7.74 -14.65 1.45
CA THR A 43 9.03 -14.04 1.82
C THR A 43 8.98 -13.26 3.13
N LEU A 44 7.80 -13.12 3.73
CA LEU A 44 7.64 -12.67 5.09
C LEU A 44 8.04 -13.79 6.07
N HIS A 45 8.90 -13.47 7.03
CA HIS A 45 9.39 -14.44 8.02
C HIS A 45 8.77 -14.10 9.39
N PRO A 46 7.66 -14.76 9.78
CA PRO A 46 7.03 -14.48 11.06
C PRO A 46 7.92 -15.02 12.20
N PRO A 47 8.28 -14.21 13.21
CA PRO A 47 8.95 -14.70 14.41
C PRO A 47 8.13 -15.80 15.10
N LEU A 48 8.83 -16.78 15.70
CA LEU A 48 8.17 -17.85 16.45
C LEU A 48 7.32 -17.25 17.58
N GLY A 49 6.03 -17.63 17.64
CA GLY A 49 5.10 -17.19 18.67
C GLY A 49 4.32 -15.91 18.35
N MET A 50 4.56 -15.25 17.21
CA MET A 50 3.71 -14.14 16.74
C MET A 50 2.52 -14.67 15.94
N ASN A 51 1.38 -13.98 16.05
CA ASN A 51 0.28 -14.19 15.12
C ASN A 51 0.58 -13.49 13.78
N ASN A 52 -0.21 -13.81 12.75
CA ASN A 52 0.02 -13.30 11.39
C ASN A 52 -0.05 -11.77 11.31
N THR A 53 -0.96 -11.14 12.05
CA THR A 53 -1.11 -9.68 12.06
C THR A 53 0.13 -9.01 12.63
N ASP A 54 0.61 -9.47 13.79
CA ASP A 54 1.79 -8.91 14.45
C ASP A 54 3.05 -9.08 13.58
N ALA A 55 3.18 -10.24 12.93
CA ALA A 55 4.29 -10.50 12.00
C ALA A 55 4.25 -9.57 10.77
N CYS A 56 3.06 -9.29 10.22
CA CYS A 56 2.88 -8.31 9.16
C CYS A 56 3.28 -6.89 9.60
N LEU A 57 2.86 -6.47 10.79
CA LEU A 57 3.19 -5.14 11.31
C LEU A 57 4.69 -5.00 11.61
N ALA A 58 5.35 -6.04 12.13
CA ALA A 58 6.80 -6.05 12.31
C ALA A 58 7.54 -5.91 10.96
N ALA A 59 7.06 -6.56 9.90
CA ALA A 59 7.63 -6.42 8.57
C ALA A 59 7.54 -4.97 8.03
N VAL A 60 6.49 -4.23 8.37
CA VAL A 60 6.37 -2.79 8.03
C VAL A 60 7.50 -2.00 8.67
N GLU A 61 7.80 -2.28 9.94
CA GLU A 61 8.84 -1.57 10.68
C GLU A 61 10.24 -1.86 10.11
N GLU A 62 10.50 -3.12 9.75
CA GLU A 62 11.80 -3.58 9.29
C GLU A 62 12.13 -3.26 7.82
N CYS A 63 11.12 -2.96 6.99
CA CYS A 63 11.36 -2.66 5.58
C CYS A 63 11.98 -1.27 5.37
N ASP A 64 12.68 -1.07 4.26
CA ASP A 64 13.24 0.23 3.88
C ASP A 64 12.17 1.07 3.16
N VAL A 65 11.36 0.42 2.32
CA VAL A 65 10.28 1.03 1.55
C VAL A 65 9.02 0.19 1.67
N PHE A 66 7.90 0.87 1.89
CA PHE A 66 6.57 0.27 1.89
C PHE A 66 5.86 0.53 0.55
N PHE A 67 5.28 -0.50 -0.04
CA PHE A 67 4.54 -0.39 -1.28
C PHE A 67 3.13 -1.00 -1.15
N GLY A 68 2.12 -0.13 -1.17
CA GLY A 68 0.72 -0.53 -1.02
C GLY A 68 -0.03 -0.63 -2.35
N ILE A 69 -0.79 -1.70 -2.53
CA ILE A 69 -1.68 -1.91 -3.67
C ILE A 69 -3.11 -2.01 -3.15
N ILE A 70 -3.92 -1.03 -3.51
CA ILE A 70 -5.32 -0.90 -3.06
C ILE A 70 -6.22 -1.53 -4.13
N ASN A 71 -6.85 -2.66 -3.80
CA ASN A 71 -7.84 -3.32 -4.65
C ASN A 71 -9.24 -3.23 -4.03
N PRO A 72 -10.32 -3.47 -4.79
CA PRO A 72 -11.70 -3.34 -4.29
C PRO A 72 -12.09 -4.26 -3.13
N MET A 73 -11.28 -5.27 -2.83
CA MET A 73 -11.50 -6.18 -1.70
C MET A 73 -10.71 -5.70 -0.47
N TYR A 74 -11.40 -5.45 0.64
CA TYR A 74 -10.84 -5.07 1.94
C TYR A 74 -10.40 -6.29 2.77
N SER A 75 -11.09 -7.42 2.64
CA SER A 75 -10.81 -8.69 3.30
C SER A 75 -10.71 -8.53 4.82
N THR A 76 -9.68 -9.07 5.45
CA THR A 76 -9.46 -9.04 6.90
C THR A 76 -9.09 -7.66 7.45
N GLY A 77 -8.77 -6.69 6.59
CA GLY A 77 -8.30 -5.36 6.99
C GLY A 77 -6.85 -5.31 7.50
N ILE A 78 -6.10 -6.42 7.46
CA ILE A 78 -4.67 -6.42 7.87
C ILE A 78 -3.86 -5.47 6.99
N THR A 79 -4.09 -5.45 5.68
CA THR A 79 -3.44 -4.50 4.75
C THR A 79 -3.69 -3.05 5.15
N HIS A 80 -4.89 -2.73 5.65
CA HIS A 80 -5.17 -1.38 6.13
C HIS A 80 -4.38 -1.06 7.40
N GLN A 81 -4.26 -2.02 8.33
CA GLN A 81 -3.41 -1.85 9.52
C GLN A 81 -1.93 -1.64 9.14
N GLU A 82 -1.44 -2.34 8.12
CA GLU A 82 -0.08 -2.13 7.59
C GLU A 82 0.10 -0.70 7.05
N PHE A 83 -0.91 -0.16 6.33
CA PHE A 83 -0.89 1.21 5.83
C PHE A 83 -0.84 2.21 6.99
N LEU A 84 -1.72 2.06 7.97
CA LEU A 84 -1.77 2.92 9.15
C LEU A 84 -0.45 2.87 9.92
N ARG A 85 0.17 1.69 10.06
CA ARG A 85 1.48 1.55 10.69
C ARG A 85 2.57 2.27 9.90
N ALA A 86 2.60 2.09 8.57
CA ALA A 86 3.57 2.75 7.69
C ALA A 86 3.42 4.28 7.74
N ILE A 87 2.19 4.80 7.80
CA ILE A 87 1.90 6.22 7.97
C ILE A 87 2.38 6.71 9.34
N ALA A 88 2.05 5.99 10.41
CA ALA A 88 2.38 6.36 11.78
C ALA A 88 3.89 6.48 12.04
N ILE A 89 4.70 5.60 11.43
CA ILE A 89 6.17 5.65 11.55
C ILE A 89 6.83 6.48 10.43
N ASN A 90 6.04 7.21 9.65
CA ASN A 90 6.47 7.96 8.47
C ASN A 90 7.40 7.16 7.53
N LYS A 91 7.11 5.88 7.32
CA LYS A 91 7.90 5.01 6.43
C LYS A 91 7.89 5.58 5.01
N PRO A 92 9.03 5.60 4.28
CA PRO A 92 9.04 5.92 2.86
C PRO A 92 8.12 4.95 2.12
N ARG A 93 7.09 5.49 1.47
CA ARG A 93 5.99 4.69 0.94
C ARG A 93 5.51 5.16 -0.42
N ARG A 94 4.94 4.23 -1.19
CA ARG A 94 4.33 4.48 -2.49
C ARG A 94 3.07 3.64 -2.62
N TYR A 95 2.12 4.10 -3.42
CA TYR A 95 0.84 3.42 -3.58
C TYR A 95 0.39 3.36 -5.03
N ILE A 96 -0.31 2.28 -5.36
CA ILE A 96 -1.18 2.21 -6.53
C ILE A 96 -2.58 1.78 -6.10
N ALA A 97 -3.60 2.19 -6.84
CA ALA A 97 -4.98 1.82 -6.57
C ALA A 97 -5.72 1.43 -7.83
N HIS A 98 -6.54 0.38 -7.73
CA HIS A 98 -7.43 -0.01 -8.80
C HIS A 98 -8.51 1.08 -8.99
N SER A 99 -8.84 1.43 -10.24
CA SER A 99 -9.77 2.52 -10.56
C SER A 99 -11.19 2.30 -10.03
N PHE A 100 -11.58 1.05 -9.75
CA PHE A 100 -12.82 0.76 -9.06
C PHE A 100 -12.87 1.30 -7.63
N VAL A 101 -11.73 1.45 -6.95
CA VAL A 101 -11.69 2.06 -5.61
C VAL A 101 -11.97 3.56 -5.72
N THR A 102 -11.32 4.24 -6.67
CA THR A 102 -11.52 5.69 -6.88
C THR A 102 -12.91 5.99 -7.45
N PHE A 103 -13.43 5.12 -8.32
CA PHE A 103 -14.81 5.16 -8.80
C PHE A 103 -15.80 5.01 -7.65
N SER A 104 -15.69 3.96 -6.84
CA SER A 104 -16.59 3.72 -5.71
C SER A 104 -16.51 4.83 -4.66
N ARG A 105 -15.31 5.37 -4.40
CA ARG A 105 -15.12 6.55 -3.54
C ARG A 105 -15.98 7.72 -3.99
N LYS A 106 -16.05 8.00 -5.30
CA LYS A 106 -16.88 9.08 -5.85
C LYS A 106 -18.36 8.74 -5.84
N LEU A 107 -18.72 7.51 -6.22
CA LEU A 107 -20.10 7.04 -6.30
C LEU A 107 -20.79 7.03 -4.93
N LEU A 108 -20.08 6.53 -3.92
CA LEU A 108 -20.61 6.29 -2.57
C LEU A 108 -20.43 7.49 -1.62
N ALA A 109 -19.68 8.54 -2.02
CA ALA A 109 -19.44 9.72 -1.18
C ALA A 109 -20.72 10.30 -0.58
N GLN A 110 -21.78 10.46 -1.39
CA GLN A 110 -23.07 11.00 -0.96
C GLN A 110 -23.76 10.20 0.16
N TYR A 111 -23.38 8.93 0.34
CA TYR A 111 -23.93 8.05 1.39
C TYR A 111 -22.97 7.90 2.57
N MET A 112 -21.66 7.98 2.34
CA MET A 112 -20.63 7.74 3.36
C MET A 112 -20.38 8.92 4.30
N TYR A 113 -20.80 10.13 3.92
CA TYR A 113 -20.52 11.34 4.69
C TYR A 113 -21.79 12.07 5.11
N ALA A 114 -21.76 12.65 6.30
CA ALA A 114 -22.86 13.44 6.86
C ALA A 114 -22.88 14.88 6.33
N ASP A 115 -21.80 15.33 5.68
CA ASP A 115 -21.62 16.68 5.18
C ASP A 115 -21.23 16.69 3.68
N ALA A 116 -21.60 17.78 2.99
CA ALA A 116 -21.30 17.95 1.57
C ALA A 116 -19.80 18.10 1.25
N ALA A 117 -18.98 18.46 2.24
CA ALA A 117 -17.53 18.56 2.07
C ALA A 117 -16.82 17.20 2.23
N ASN A 118 -17.56 16.12 2.53
CA ASN A 118 -17.05 14.77 2.75
C ASN A 118 -15.97 14.69 3.84
N THR A 119 -16.21 15.35 4.97
CA THR A 119 -15.26 15.40 6.11
C THR A 119 -15.72 14.58 7.31
N GLN A 120 -17.01 14.29 7.43
CA GLN A 120 -17.62 13.57 8.54
C GLN A 120 -18.14 12.22 8.08
N ARG A 121 -17.29 11.19 8.18
CA ARG A 121 -17.65 9.80 7.90
C ARG A 121 -18.78 9.34 8.84
N ASN A 122 -19.89 8.85 8.27
CA ASN A 122 -21.02 8.30 9.03
C ASN A 122 -20.91 6.76 9.20
N ASP A 123 -21.99 6.09 9.59
CA ASP A 123 -22.05 4.64 9.81
C ASP A 123 -22.50 3.83 8.59
N PHE A 124 -22.59 4.45 7.40
CA PHE A 124 -22.96 3.75 6.17
C PHE A 124 -21.99 2.60 5.87
N GLU A 125 -22.55 1.43 5.60
CA GLU A 125 -21.84 0.22 5.21
C GLU A 125 -22.60 -0.47 4.08
N ILE A 126 -21.89 -1.28 3.29
CA ILE A 126 -22.49 -2.11 2.23
C ILE A 126 -22.55 -3.56 2.68
N GLN A 127 -23.50 -4.31 2.11
CA GLN A 127 -23.41 -5.76 2.16
C GLN A 127 -22.26 -6.25 1.29
N THR A 128 -21.61 -7.34 1.72
CA THR A 128 -20.52 -7.95 0.98
C THR A 128 -21.01 -8.44 -0.40
N THR A 129 -20.27 -8.10 -1.44
CA THR A 129 -20.53 -8.54 -2.82
C THR A 129 -19.29 -9.18 -3.42
N SER A 130 -19.42 -9.76 -4.62
CA SER A 130 -18.27 -10.26 -5.37
C SER A 130 -17.39 -9.16 -5.97
N VAL A 131 -17.81 -7.89 -5.93
CA VAL A 131 -17.08 -6.75 -6.51
C VAL A 131 -16.37 -5.94 -5.43
N MET A 132 -17.00 -5.77 -4.28
CA MET A 132 -16.50 -5.05 -3.12
C MET A 132 -17.16 -5.62 -1.87
N ASP A 133 -16.36 -5.91 -0.86
CA ASP A 133 -16.81 -6.55 0.38
C ASP A 133 -17.05 -5.57 1.53
N SER A 134 -16.42 -4.38 1.50
CA SER A 134 -16.59 -3.32 2.49
C SER A 134 -16.23 -1.95 1.90
N VAL A 135 -16.94 -0.90 2.34
CA VAL A 135 -16.58 0.49 2.03
C VAL A 135 -15.28 0.94 2.70
N ARG A 136 -14.74 0.17 3.66
CA ARG A 136 -13.47 0.47 4.32
C ARG A 136 -12.26 0.47 3.39
N VAL A 137 -12.39 -0.07 2.18
CA VAL A 137 -11.38 0.11 1.12
C VAL A 137 -11.24 1.58 0.72
N ILE A 138 -12.33 2.35 0.77
CA ILE A 138 -12.33 3.80 0.52
C ILE A 138 -11.65 4.52 1.68
N ASP A 139 -11.89 4.10 2.92
CA ASP A 139 -11.20 4.62 4.09
C ASP A 139 -9.68 4.37 3.97
N MET A 140 -9.27 3.15 3.60
CA MET A 140 -7.86 2.82 3.32
C MET A 140 -7.24 3.68 2.22
N TYR A 141 -8.00 4.00 1.17
CA TYR A 141 -7.56 4.93 0.13
C TYR A 141 -7.41 6.36 0.67
N ASN A 142 -8.37 6.84 1.45
CA ASN A 142 -8.36 8.16 2.06
C ASN A 142 -7.16 8.35 3.00
N ASP A 143 -6.84 7.32 3.79
CA ASP A 143 -5.67 7.30 4.66
C ASP A 143 -4.36 7.29 3.85
N ALA A 144 -4.30 6.51 2.77
CA ALA A 144 -3.13 6.50 1.88
C ALA A 144 -2.83 7.88 1.28
N VAL A 145 -3.87 8.61 0.85
CA VAL A 145 -3.72 9.99 0.33
C VAL A 145 -3.66 11.06 1.43
N GLN A 146 -3.77 10.67 2.71
CA GLN A 146 -3.82 11.57 3.87
C GLN A 146 -4.83 12.72 3.66
N ILE A 147 -6.07 12.37 3.30
CA ILE A 147 -7.08 13.36 2.91
C ILE A 147 -7.37 14.39 4.02
N ASP A 148 -7.21 13.98 5.28
CA ASP A 148 -7.50 14.81 6.46
C ASP A 148 -6.40 15.83 6.77
N LEU A 149 -5.25 15.76 6.09
CA LEU A 149 -4.16 16.73 6.25
C LEU A 149 -4.21 17.82 5.16
N PRO A 150 -3.77 19.06 5.46
CA PRO A 150 -3.44 20.06 4.45
C PRO A 150 -2.45 19.50 3.42
N TYR A 151 -2.57 19.90 2.16
CA TYR A 151 -1.80 19.30 1.07
C TYR A 151 -0.28 19.36 1.29
N GLU A 152 0.19 20.45 1.87
CA GLU A 152 1.60 20.74 2.18
C GLU A 152 2.17 19.82 3.27
N GLU A 153 1.32 19.27 4.13
CA GLU A 153 1.71 18.40 5.24
C GLU A 153 1.72 16.91 4.83
N ARG A 154 1.09 16.56 3.71
CA ARG A 154 0.94 15.17 3.26
C ARG A 154 2.27 14.60 2.77
N LYS A 155 2.79 13.59 3.47
CA LYS A 155 4.04 12.91 3.09
C LYS A 155 3.76 11.60 2.36
N HIS A 156 4.51 11.32 1.30
CA HIS A 156 4.46 10.03 0.59
C HIS A 156 3.03 9.58 0.18
N HIS A 157 2.15 10.55 -0.11
CA HIS A 157 0.72 10.34 -0.24
C HIS A 157 0.26 10.07 -1.69
N TRP A 158 1.20 9.98 -2.63
CA TRP A 158 0.88 9.78 -4.04
C TRP A 158 0.35 8.36 -4.27
N VAL A 159 -0.88 8.27 -4.75
CA VAL A 159 -1.54 7.03 -5.16
C VAL A 159 -1.79 7.07 -6.67
N GLN A 160 -1.13 6.20 -7.41
CA GLN A 160 -1.30 6.14 -8.85
C GLN A 160 -2.42 5.16 -9.23
N GLU A 161 -3.41 5.63 -9.99
CA GLU A 161 -4.52 4.81 -10.44
C GLU A 161 -4.11 3.86 -11.58
N PHE A 162 -4.66 2.64 -11.57
CA PHE A 162 -4.62 1.68 -12.68
C PHE A 162 -5.98 0.99 -12.85
N PHE A 163 -6.34 0.63 -14.08
CA PHE A 163 -7.50 -0.22 -14.36
C PHE A 163 -7.08 -1.60 -14.84
N ARG A 164 -6.02 -1.67 -15.65
CA ARG A 164 -5.53 -2.93 -16.22
C ARG A 164 -4.21 -3.37 -15.62
N PRO A 165 -3.90 -4.68 -15.64
CA PRO A 165 -2.61 -5.20 -15.19
C PRO A 165 -1.40 -4.56 -15.88
N ASP A 166 -1.47 -4.24 -17.18
CA ASP A 166 -0.36 -3.60 -17.91
C ASP A 166 -0.04 -2.19 -17.38
N GLU A 167 -1.06 -1.46 -16.94
CA GLU A 167 -0.91 -0.14 -16.33
C GLU A 167 -0.28 -0.26 -14.95
N ALA A 168 -0.73 -1.22 -14.13
CA ALA A 168 -0.10 -1.52 -12.85
C ALA A 168 1.40 -1.81 -13.04
N MET A 169 1.75 -2.69 -13.98
CA MET A 169 3.15 -3.02 -14.26
C MET A 169 3.97 -1.82 -14.74
N ARG A 170 3.41 -0.94 -15.58
CA ARG A 170 4.07 0.30 -16.00
C ARG A 170 4.38 1.20 -14.80
N HIS A 171 3.48 1.28 -13.83
CA HIS A 171 3.70 2.04 -12.61
C HIS A 171 4.80 1.38 -11.75
N ILE A 172 4.77 0.06 -11.58
CA ILE A 172 5.83 -0.69 -10.88
C ILE A 172 7.20 -0.42 -11.51
N GLU A 173 7.27 -0.50 -12.83
CA GLU A 173 8.49 -0.23 -13.58
C GLU A 173 8.99 1.19 -13.33
N THR A 174 8.08 2.17 -13.46
CA THR A 174 8.40 3.58 -13.27
C THR A 174 8.91 3.85 -11.86
N LEU A 175 8.34 3.21 -10.84
CA LEU A 175 8.67 3.42 -9.43
C LEU A 175 9.94 2.69 -8.98
N PHE A 176 10.21 1.50 -9.52
CA PHE A 176 11.18 0.57 -8.93
C PHE A 176 12.26 0.04 -9.88
N ARG A 177 12.16 0.22 -11.21
CA ARG A 177 13.16 -0.35 -12.13
C ARG A 177 14.57 0.21 -11.92
N ASP A 178 14.69 1.51 -11.67
CA ASP A 178 15.98 2.15 -11.35
C ASP A 178 16.27 2.08 -9.84
N ILE A 179 16.88 0.97 -9.41
CA ILE A 179 17.28 0.79 -8.01
C ILE A 179 18.21 1.90 -7.53
N LYS A 180 19.14 2.38 -8.36
CA LYS A 180 20.07 3.44 -7.96
C LYS A 180 19.35 4.75 -7.67
N ARG A 181 18.25 5.04 -8.38
CA ARG A 181 17.38 6.17 -8.05
C ARG A 181 16.74 5.99 -6.68
N VAL A 182 16.17 4.81 -6.40
CA VAL A 182 15.53 4.53 -5.10
C VAL A 182 16.56 4.60 -3.95
N GLU A 183 17.77 4.10 -4.14
CA GLU A 183 18.86 4.22 -3.15
C GLU A 183 19.21 5.69 -2.85
N ARG A 184 19.28 6.54 -3.88
CA ARG A 184 19.54 7.98 -3.70
C ARG A 184 18.38 8.67 -2.98
N GLU A 185 17.14 8.34 -3.33
CA GLU A 185 15.94 8.89 -2.68
C GLU A 185 15.92 8.53 -1.19
N LEU A 186 16.23 7.27 -0.83
CA LEU A 186 16.32 6.83 0.56
C LEU A 186 17.45 7.52 1.32
N ALA A 187 18.64 7.66 0.71
CA ALA A 187 19.76 8.36 1.32
C ALA A 187 19.43 9.84 1.58
N ASN A 188 18.72 10.50 0.66
CA ASN A 188 18.30 11.89 0.83
C ASN A 188 17.29 12.05 1.97
N LEU A 189 16.36 11.10 2.15
CA LEU A 189 15.43 11.12 3.28
C LEU A 189 16.15 11.00 4.63
N ASN A 190 17.09 10.05 4.74
CA ASN A 190 17.87 9.87 5.97
C ASN A 190 18.73 11.09 6.34
N ASN A 191 19.15 11.88 5.35
CA ASN A 191 19.91 13.12 5.57
C ASN A 191 19.02 14.31 5.95
N LEU A 192 17.72 14.27 5.64
CA LEU A 192 16.76 15.31 6.04
C LEU A 192 16.27 15.13 7.48
N ASP A 193 16.39 13.91 8.02
CA ASP A 193 16.02 13.57 9.40
C ASP A 193 17.21 13.71 10.39
N GLN A 194 18.37 14.20 9.93
CA GLN A 194 19.56 14.56 10.73
C GLN A 194 19.68 16.09 10.87
#